data_AF-A0A8J4TDE2-F1
#
_entry.id   AF-A0A8J4TDE2-F1
#
_cell.length_a   1.000
_cell.length_b   1.000
_cell.length_c   1.000
_cell.angle_alpha   90.00
_cell.angle_beta   90.00
_cell.angle_gamma   90.00
#
_symmetry.space_group_name_H-M   'P 1'
#
loop_
_entity.id
_entity.type
_entity.pdbx_description
1 polymer ?
#
loop_
_entity_poly.entity_id
_entity_poly.type
_entity_poly.pdbx_seq_one_letter_code
_entity_poly.pdbx_strand_id
1 'polypeptide(L)'
;EQSATGKNSFCHVTHFRLTCSMRFLHRPKIRGIMLTKIFTHVYRGQFCFAWRCVSQHAGQRLDVAGIYPPIATPFTHRGNVDYQSLDKNLQKYGSIPFRGLVVQGSNGEYPYLTMEERIDVVRRVRGTLPTSKLLMAGSGCESTRATIEMSESMAKAGADCVLVVTPCFYRGRMNSRALIHHYTQVADSSPVPIVLYSVPANTLLELPVDAVVQLSQHPNIVGIKDSGGDITRISLIVYKTRSQDFQVLAGSAGFLMAAYAVGAVGGVCALANVLGQQVCELAKLCTSGQWDKAKELQYRLIEPNMA
;
A
#
# COMPACT_ATOMS: atom_id res chain seq x y z
N GLU A 1 -41.43 48.71 4.33
CA GLU A 1 -42.71 48.63 3.57
C GLU A 1 -42.79 47.25 2.94
N GLN A 2 -43.68 46.39 3.46
CA GLN A 2 -44.86 45.82 2.78
C GLN A 2 -44.50 44.78 1.69
N SER A 3 -45.11 43.61 1.55
CA SER A 3 -46.09 42.77 2.29
C SER A 3 -46.26 41.50 1.43
N ALA A 4 -46.04 40.30 1.98
CA ALA A 4 -47.07 39.29 2.29
C ALA A 4 -48.05 38.86 1.16
N THR A 5 -48.08 37.54 0.85
CA THR A 5 -49.23 36.60 0.82
C THR A 5 -48.75 35.32 0.10
N GLY A 6 -48.97 34.06 0.50
CA GLY A 6 -49.85 33.45 1.48
C GLY A 6 -50.64 32.30 0.82
N LYS A 7 -50.51 31.08 1.37
CA LYS A 7 -51.49 29.94 1.46
C LYS A 7 -51.06 28.56 0.90
N ASN A 8 -50.76 27.70 1.88
CA ASN A 8 -51.09 26.29 2.09
C ASN A 8 -52.04 25.58 1.12
N SER A 9 -51.77 24.28 0.88
CA SER A 9 -52.73 23.17 0.98
C SER A 9 -52.02 21.81 1.10
N PHE A 10 -52.71 20.88 1.76
CA PHE A 10 -52.25 19.71 2.50
C PHE A 10 -52.21 18.38 1.72
N CYS A 11 -51.50 17.41 2.33
CA CYS A 11 -51.71 15.95 2.36
C CYS A 11 -51.60 15.10 1.07
N HIS A 12 -50.59 14.23 1.03
CA HIS A 12 -50.82 12.78 1.16
C HIS A 12 -49.55 12.08 1.66
N VAL A 13 -49.58 11.58 2.89
CA VAL A 13 -48.58 10.66 3.46
C VAL A 13 -49.13 9.25 3.27
N THR A 14 -48.52 8.46 2.40
CA THR A 14 -48.78 7.02 2.28
C THR A 14 -47.87 6.25 3.23
N HIS A 15 -48.47 5.72 4.30
CA HIS A 15 -47.85 4.70 5.15
C HIS A 15 -47.77 3.36 4.41
N PHE A 16 -46.55 2.87 4.14
CA PHE A 16 -46.31 1.46 3.85
C PHE A 16 -45.98 0.73 5.15
N ARG A 17 -46.97 0.07 5.74
CA ARG A 17 -46.77 -0.97 6.76
C ARG A 17 -46.48 -2.29 6.06
N LEU A 18 -45.26 -2.78 6.17
CA LEU A 18 -44.92 -4.18 5.85
C LEU A 18 -45.18 -5.03 7.10
N THR A 19 -46.37 -5.61 7.18
CA THR A 19 -46.66 -6.73 8.09
C THR A 19 -46.26 -8.03 7.40
N CYS A 20 -45.19 -8.67 7.86
CA CYS A 20 -44.87 -10.04 7.47
C CYS A 20 -45.46 -10.99 8.53
N SER A 21 -46.58 -11.65 8.19
CA SER A 21 -47.26 -12.60 9.07
C SER A 21 -46.53 -13.94 9.09
N MET A 22 -46.22 -14.44 10.28
CA MET A 22 -45.86 -15.84 10.51
C MET A 22 -47.04 -16.74 10.14
N ARG A 23 -46.87 -17.61 9.14
CA ARG A 23 -47.79 -18.74 8.91
C ARG A 23 -47.27 -19.97 9.64
N PHE A 24 -47.94 -20.31 10.74
CA PHE A 24 -47.94 -21.65 11.31
C PHE A 24 -48.64 -22.59 10.32
N LEU A 25 -47.94 -23.65 9.88
CA LEU A 25 -48.55 -24.77 9.19
C LEU A 25 -48.44 -26.04 10.05
N HIS A 26 -49.53 -26.78 9.99
CA HIS A 26 -49.97 -27.90 10.82
C HIS A 26 -49.02 -29.10 10.90
N ARG A 27 -49.05 -29.75 12.07
CA ARG A 27 -48.57 -31.11 12.33
C ARG A 27 -49.39 -32.16 11.56
N PRO A 28 -48.81 -33.35 11.33
CA PRO A 28 -49.51 -34.60 11.59
C PRO A 28 -48.85 -35.43 12.69
N LYS A 29 -49.70 -36.08 13.49
CA LYS A 29 -49.37 -37.06 14.53
C LYS A 29 -48.92 -38.37 13.88
N ILE A 30 -47.78 -38.93 14.29
CA ILE A 30 -47.55 -40.39 14.30
C ILE A 30 -46.92 -40.77 15.64
N ARG A 31 -47.44 -41.86 16.20
CA ARG A 31 -47.18 -42.41 17.54
C ARG A 31 -45.83 -43.13 17.61
N GLY A 32 -45.17 -42.97 18.77
CA GLY A 32 -44.54 -44.04 19.55
C GLY A 32 -43.26 -44.68 19.01
N ILE A 33 -42.13 -44.44 19.68
CA ILE A 33 -41.32 -45.44 20.41
C ILE A 33 -40.27 -44.69 21.26
N MET A 34 -39.98 -45.30 22.40
CA MET A 34 -39.28 -44.81 23.59
C MET A 34 -37.74 -44.86 23.44
N LEU A 35 -37.06 -44.16 24.36
CA LEU A 35 -35.74 -44.46 24.96
C LEU A 35 -34.46 -43.70 24.48
N THR A 36 -34.13 -42.69 25.32
CA THR A 36 -32.85 -42.43 26.02
C THR A 36 -31.53 -42.04 25.31
N LYS A 37 -30.99 -40.94 25.88
CA LYS A 37 -29.60 -40.65 26.29
C LYS A 37 -28.62 -39.93 25.33
N ILE A 38 -28.22 -38.74 25.82
CA ILE A 38 -26.86 -38.17 25.89
C ILE A 38 -26.22 -37.68 24.58
N PHE A 39 -26.04 -36.36 24.46
CA PHE A 39 -24.71 -35.70 24.44
C PHE A 39 -24.87 -34.18 24.38
N THR A 40 -24.45 -33.50 25.44
CA THR A 40 -24.14 -32.07 25.44
C THR A 40 -22.82 -31.85 24.70
N HIS A 41 -22.81 -31.02 23.66
CA HIS A 41 -21.58 -30.47 23.08
C HIS A 41 -21.69 -28.96 22.91
N VAL A 42 -20.79 -28.28 23.60
CA VAL A 42 -20.52 -26.86 23.59
C VAL A 42 -19.85 -26.51 22.26
N TYR A 43 -20.50 -25.71 21.41
CA TYR A 43 -19.87 -25.12 20.23
C TYR A 43 -19.21 -23.79 20.61
N ARG A 44 -17.88 -23.82 20.83
CA ARG A 44 -17.02 -22.64 20.67
C ARG A 44 -16.60 -22.59 19.20
N GLY A 45 -17.31 -21.79 18.40
CA GLY A 45 -16.98 -21.55 17.00
C GLY A 45 -15.77 -20.62 16.87
N GLN A 46 -14.64 -21.18 16.46
CA GLN A 46 -13.44 -20.46 16.03
C GLN A 46 -13.58 -20.24 14.52
N PHE A 47 -13.89 -19.01 14.11
CA PHE A 47 -13.94 -18.63 12.70
C PHE A 47 -12.52 -18.62 12.12
N CYS A 48 -12.13 -19.71 11.47
CA CYS A 48 -10.94 -19.78 10.62
C CYS A 48 -11.38 -19.51 9.17
N PHE A 49 -11.20 -18.28 8.69
CA PHE A 49 -11.32 -17.99 7.26
C PHE A 49 -10.04 -18.46 6.57
N ALA A 50 -10.09 -19.65 5.97
CA ALA A 50 -9.09 -20.10 5.02
C ALA A 50 -9.76 -20.29 3.66
N TRP A 51 -9.69 -19.25 2.82
CA TRP A 51 -9.92 -19.38 1.39
C TRP A 51 -8.58 -19.15 0.69
N ARG A 52 -7.90 -20.23 0.33
CA ARG A 52 -6.87 -20.23 -0.72
C ARG A 52 -7.32 -21.19 -1.80
N CYS A 53 -7.91 -20.65 -2.85
CA CYS A 53 -8.02 -21.35 -4.12
C CYS A 53 -6.64 -21.27 -4.77
N VAL A 54 -5.89 -22.37 -4.74
CA VAL A 54 -4.59 -22.46 -5.42
C VAL A 54 -4.88 -22.73 -6.90
N SER A 55 -4.78 -21.68 -7.72
CA SER A 55 -4.65 -21.82 -9.17
C SER A 55 -3.18 -22.06 -9.50
N GLN A 56 -2.87 -23.23 -10.06
CA GLN A 56 -1.53 -23.60 -10.51
C GLN A 56 -1.25 -23.00 -11.91
N HIS A 57 -0.06 -22.39 -12.02
CA HIS A 57 0.63 -21.98 -13.27
C HIS A 57 0.17 -20.71 -14.02
N ALA A 58 0.23 -19.57 -13.34
CA ALA A 58 0.65 -18.30 -13.94
C ALA A 58 1.91 -17.83 -13.17
N GLY A 59 2.94 -17.30 -13.85
CA GLY A 59 4.16 -16.82 -13.18
C GLY A 59 3.79 -15.93 -11.99
N GLN A 60 4.25 -16.25 -10.78
CA GLN A 60 3.83 -15.52 -9.58
C GLN A 60 4.16 -14.04 -9.73
N ARG A 61 3.10 -13.22 -9.67
CA ARG A 61 3.20 -11.76 -9.63
C ARG A 61 4.06 -11.35 -8.42
N LEU A 62 4.90 -10.34 -8.59
CA LEU A 62 5.87 -9.92 -7.56
C LEU A 62 5.18 -9.56 -6.24
N ASP A 63 5.49 -10.28 -5.16
CA ASP A 63 5.01 -9.97 -3.81
C ASP A 63 5.86 -8.89 -3.14
N VAL A 64 5.28 -7.70 -2.99
CA VAL A 64 5.90 -6.53 -2.36
C VAL A 64 5.58 -6.38 -0.87
N ALA A 65 4.89 -7.32 -0.21
CA ALA A 65 4.57 -7.23 1.21
C ALA A 65 5.82 -7.19 2.11
N GLY A 66 5.76 -6.38 3.18
CA GLY A 66 6.83 -6.24 4.17
C GLY A 66 7.39 -4.82 4.31
N ILE A 67 8.53 -4.71 5.00
CA ILE A 67 9.14 -3.43 5.36
C ILE A 67 10.34 -3.11 4.48
N TYR A 68 10.42 -1.85 4.05
CA TYR A 68 11.50 -1.28 3.27
C TYR A 68 11.94 0.06 3.90
N PRO A 69 13.23 0.28 4.17
CA PRO A 69 13.75 1.61 4.31
C PRO A 69 13.87 2.27 2.92
N PRO A 70 13.33 3.49 2.70
CA PRO A 70 13.77 4.35 1.60
C PRO A 70 15.13 4.91 1.97
N ILE A 71 16.20 4.33 1.42
CA ILE A 71 17.56 4.64 1.83
C ILE A 71 17.99 6.02 1.33
N ALA A 72 18.76 6.73 2.16
CA ALA A 72 19.37 7.98 1.79
C ALA A 72 20.52 7.77 0.78
N THR A 73 20.84 8.81 0.03
CA THR A 73 22.04 8.87 -0.81
C THR A 73 23.13 9.60 -0.02
N PRO A 74 24.20 8.93 0.43
CA PRO A 74 25.29 9.61 1.12
C PRO A 74 26.08 10.50 0.16
N PHE A 75 26.56 11.64 0.64
CA PHE A 75 27.38 12.57 -0.13
C PHE A 75 28.70 12.88 0.58
N THR A 76 29.74 13.10 -0.20
CA THR A 76 31.02 13.63 0.28
C THR A 76 30.88 15.12 0.61
N HIS A 77 31.85 15.69 1.33
CA HIS A 77 31.91 17.14 1.59
C HIS A 77 31.96 18.01 0.32
N ARG A 78 32.24 17.42 -0.85
CA ARG A 78 32.25 18.10 -2.15
C ARG A 78 30.93 18.01 -2.91
N GLY A 79 29.91 17.34 -2.34
CA GLY A 79 28.62 17.14 -2.98
C GLY A 79 28.54 15.94 -3.92
N ASN A 80 29.64 15.22 -4.18
CA ASN A 80 29.60 13.98 -4.96
C ASN A 80 29.00 12.83 -4.15
N VAL A 81 28.29 11.91 -4.80
CA VAL A 81 27.79 10.67 -4.17
C VAL A 81 28.94 9.89 -3.51
N ASP A 82 28.78 9.56 -2.23
CA ASP A 82 29.72 8.76 -1.45
C ASP A 82 29.30 7.28 -1.45
N TYR A 83 29.75 6.57 -2.48
CA TYR A 83 29.49 5.13 -2.64
C TYR A 83 30.10 4.28 -1.52
N GLN A 84 31.21 4.72 -0.91
CA GLN A 84 31.83 3.97 0.18
C GLN A 84 30.95 4.00 1.44
N SER A 85 30.40 5.17 1.76
CA SER A 85 29.44 5.32 2.87
C SER A 85 28.13 4.59 2.57
N LEU A 86 27.68 4.58 1.31
CA LEU A 86 26.53 3.80 0.88
C LEU A 86 26.74 2.30 1.17
N ASP A 87 27.88 1.72 0.78
CA ASP A 87 28.15 0.30 1.02
C ASP A 87 28.17 -0.06 2.51
N LYS A 88 28.74 0.81 3.35
CA LYS A 88 28.73 0.62 4.82
C LYS A 88 27.31 0.58 5.37
N ASN A 89 26.42 1.41 4.85
CA ASN A 89 25.01 1.41 5.22
C ASN A 89 24.30 0.14 4.72
N LEU A 90 24.58 -0.29 3.49
CA LEU A 90 24.01 -1.52 2.91
C LEU A 90 24.37 -2.77 3.71
N GLN A 91 25.60 -2.86 4.23
CA GLN A 91 26.01 -3.97 5.11
C GLN A 91 25.15 -4.04 6.37
N LYS A 92 24.84 -2.89 7.00
CA LYS A 92 23.96 -2.83 8.16
C LYS A 92 22.54 -3.26 7.80
N TYR A 93 21.98 -2.71 6.71
CA TYR A 93 20.63 -3.04 6.27
C TYR A 93 20.45 -4.51 5.87
N GLY A 94 21.51 -5.16 5.35
CA GLY A 94 21.50 -6.57 4.98
C GLY A 94 21.14 -7.51 6.14
N SER A 95 21.52 -7.16 7.37
CA SER A 95 21.26 -7.94 8.59
C SER A 95 19.85 -7.79 9.17
N ILE A 96 19.09 -6.78 8.74
CA ILE A 96 17.75 -6.50 9.25
C ILE A 96 16.73 -7.24 8.38
N PRO A 97 15.65 -7.82 8.93
CA PRO A 97 14.68 -8.63 8.18
C PRO A 97 13.73 -7.80 7.30
N PHE A 98 14.25 -6.80 6.59
CA PHE A 98 13.53 -6.10 5.53
C PHE A 98 13.19 -7.02 4.37
N ARG A 99 12.05 -6.77 3.73
CA ARG A 99 11.66 -7.40 2.47
C ARG A 99 12.61 -7.00 1.34
N GLY A 100 13.08 -5.76 1.39
CA GLY A 100 13.90 -5.15 0.38
C GLY A 100 14.34 -3.74 0.78
N LEU A 101 14.89 -3.00 -0.18
CA LEU A 101 15.22 -1.58 -0.04
C LEU A 101 14.44 -0.77 -1.09
N VAL A 102 14.07 0.45 -0.71
CA VAL A 102 13.64 1.46 -1.68
C VAL A 102 14.82 2.39 -1.94
N VAL A 103 15.23 2.52 -3.19
CA VAL A 103 16.31 3.42 -3.62
C VAL A 103 15.71 4.54 -4.43
N GLN A 104 16.18 5.78 -4.25
CA GLN A 104 15.64 6.96 -4.94
C GLN A 104 14.14 7.20 -4.75
N GLY A 105 13.61 6.82 -3.58
CA GLY A 105 12.43 7.50 -3.06
C GLY A 105 12.76 8.95 -2.68
N SER A 106 11.78 9.69 -2.16
CA SER A 106 12.00 11.08 -1.70
C SER A 106 13.19 11.23 -0.74
N ASN A 107 13.37 10.29 0.19
CA ASN A 107 14.48 10.29 1.16
C ASN A 107 15.86 10.02 0.55
N GLY A 108 15.91 9.51 -0.69
CA GLY A 108 17.15 9.33 -1.45
C GLY A 108 17.56 10.56 -2.25
N GLU A 109 16.83 11.68 -2.09
CA GLU A 109 17.14 12.97 -2.72
C GLU A 109 17.19 12.93 -4.25
N TYR A 110 16.41 12.04 -4.87
CA TYR A 110 16.40 11.82 -6.32
C TYR A 110 16.28 13.09 -7.19
N PRO A 111 15.63 14.21 -6.79
CA PRO A 111 15.60 15.42 -7.60
C PRO A 111 16.94 16.14 -7.73
N TYR A 112 17.92 15.81 -6.87
CA TYR A 112 19.23 16.46 -6.81
C TYR A 112 20.36 15.64 -7.43
N LEU A 113 20.04 14.44 -7.96
CA LEU A 113 21.00 13.60 -8.65
C LEU A 113 20.85 13.76 -10.16
N THR A 114 21.98 13.71 -10.87
CA THR A 114 21.98 13.51 -12.32
C THR A 114 21.36 12.17 -12.70
N MET A 115 20.96 12.00 -13.97
CA MET A 115 20.41 10.72 -14.46
C MET A 115 21.43 9.58 -14.29
N GLU A 116 22.70 9.86 -14.57
CA GLU A 116 23.80 8.91 -14.43
C GLU A 116 24.00 8.50 -12.96
N GLU A 117 24.09 9.46 -12.03
CA GLU A 117 24.19 9.17 -10.59
C GLU A 117 22.99 8.36 -10.10
N ARG A 118 21.79 8.67 -10.60
CA ARG A 118 20.60 7.88 -10.28
C ARG A 118 20.79 6.42 -10.72
N ILE A 119 21.16 6.17 -11.95
CA ILE A 119 21.33 4.79 -12.44
C ILE A 119 22.48 4.08 -11.69
N ASP A 120 23.57 4.79 -11.42
CA ASP A 120 24.76 4.24 -10.75
C ASP A 120 24.49 3.86 -9.29
N VAL A 121 23.72 4.67 -8.55
CA VAL A 121 23.30 4.32 -7.19
C VAL A 121 22.47 3.02 -7.18
N VAL A 122 21.52 2.86 -8.12
CA VAL A 122 20.74 1.62 -8.22
C VAL A 122 21.63 0.42 -8.55
N ARG A 123 22.55 0.58 -9.52
CA ARG A 123 23.50 -0.47 -9.89
C ARG A 123 24.39 -0.87 -8.72
N ARG A 124 24.88 0.12 -7.94
CA ARG A 124 25.71 -0.12 -6.75
C ARG A 124 24.94 -0.91 -5.69
N VAL A 125 23.71 -0.49 -5.38
CA VAL A 125 22.86 -1.18 -4.39
C VAL A 125 22.58 -2.60 -4.84
N ARG A 126 22.22 -2.82 -6.11
CA ARG A 126 21.95 -4.18 -6.61
C ARG A 126 23.15 -5.11 -6.46
N GLY A 127 24.36 -4.61 -6.75
CA GLY A 127 25.59 -5.39 -6.66
C GLY A 127 25.95 -5.85 -5.24
N THR A 128 25.38 -5.22 -4.21
CA THR A 128 25.63 -5.57 -2.80
C THR A 128 24.43 -6.22 -2.11
N LEU A 129 23.20 -5.87 -2.53
CA LEU A 129 21.98 -6.40 -1.94
C LEU A 129 21.79 -7.88 -2.31
N PRO A 130 21.57 -8.80 -1.33
CA PRO A 130 21.25 -10.19 -1.63
C PRO A 130 20.05 -10.33 -2.57
N THR A 131 20.09 -11.27 -3.50
CA THR A 131 19.01 -11.51 -4.49
C THR A 131 17.69 -11.93 -3.85
N SER A 132 17.69 -12.40 -2.61
CA SER A 132 16.48 -12.68 -1.83
C SER A 132 15.73 -11.43 -1.35
N LYS A 133 16.38 -10.26 -1.36
CA LYS A 133 15.80 -8.96 -1.00
C LYS A 133 15.46 -8.16 -2.25
N LEU A 134 14.25 -7.60 -2.27
CA LEU A 134 13.81 -6.76 -3.39
C LEU A 134 14.53 -5.43 -3.44
N LEU A 135 14.82 -4.97 -4.64
CA LEU A 135 15.26 -3.63 -4.96
C LEU A 135 14.13 -2.88 -5.68
N MET A 136 13.48 -1.98 -4.96
CA MET A 136 12.46 -1.09 -5.52
C MET A 136 13.11 0.26 -5.85
N ALA A 137 13.22 0.62 -7.13
CA ALA A 137 13.91 1.83 -7.57
C ALA A 137 12.94 2.96 -7.94
N GLY A 138 13.15 4.16 -7.41
CA GLY A 138 12.39 5.35 -7.78
C GLY A 138 12.74 5.83 -9.18
N SER A 139 11.83 5.63 -10.13
CA SER A 139 12.04 5.99 -11.56
C SER A 139 11.17 7.16 -12.03
N GLY A 140 10.26 7.66 -11.18
CA GLY A 140 9.33 8.72 -11.56
C GLY A 140 10.04 10.02 -12.00
N CYS A 141 9.52 10.61 -13.07
CA CYS A 141 9.89 11.91 -13.62
C CYS A 141 8.61 12.69 -13.98
N GLU A 142 8.72 13.99 -14.24
CA GLU A 142 7.53 14.80 -14.58
C GLU A 142 6.92 14.45 -15.95
N SER A 143 7.74 14.02 -16.92
CA SER A 143 7.23 13.58 -18.22
C SER A 143 7.08 12.06 -18.29
N THR A 144 6.03 11.59 -18.96
CA THR A 144 5.80 10.16 -19.20
C THR A 144 6.95 9.51 -19.95
N ARG A 145 7.47 10.16 -21.00
CA ARG A 145 8.61 9.64 -21.77
C ARG A 145 9.86 9.44 -20.90
N ALA A 146 10.25 10.46 -20.12
CA ALA A 146 11.40 10.34 -19.23
C ALA A 146 11.18 9.27 -18.15
N THR A 147 9.95 9.10 -17.67
CA THR A 147 9.62 8.05 -16.70
C THR A 147 9.77 6.66 -17.31
N ILE A 148 9.40 6.46 -18.57
CA ILE A 148 9.62 5.20 -19.30
C ILE A 148 11.12 4.92 -19.43
N GLU A 149 11.88 5.88 -19.98
CA GLU A 149 13.33 5.76 -20.18
C GLU A 149 14.08 5.47 -18.87
N MET A 150 13.69 6.17 -17.79
CA MET A 150 14.24 5.94 -16.47
C MET A 150 13.86 4.56 -15.93
N SER A 151 12.60 4.12 -16.08
CA SER A 151 12.15 2.80 -15.59
C SER A 151 12.87 1.66 -16.29
N GLU A 152 13.08 1.76 -17.60
CA GLU A 152 13.89 0.81 -18.37
C GLU A 152 15.35 0.80 -17.92
N SER A 153 15.92 1.98 -17.66
CA SER A 153 17.31 2.12 -17.21
C SER A 153 17.50 1.54 -15.80
N MET A 154 16.54 1.74 -14.90
CA MET A 154 16.55 1.17 -13.55
C MET A 154 16.39 -0.36 -13.58
N ALA A 155 15.55 -0.88 -14.46
CA ALA A 155 15.44 -2.32 -14.67
C ALA A 155 16.75 -2.93 -15.20
N LYS A 156 17.41 -2.29 -16.18
CA LYS A 156 18.73 -2.70 -16.67
C LYS A 156 19.82 -2.61 -15.59
N ALA A 157 19.68 -1.68 -14.64
CA ALA A 157 20.55 -1.58 -13.46
C ALA A 157 20.23 -2.64 -12.37
N GLY A 158 19.17 -3.42 -12.55
CA GLY A 158 18.79 -4.57 -11.72
C GLY A 158 17.71 -4.28 -10.66
N ALA A 159 16.89 -3.24 -10.85
CA ALA A 159 15.69 -3.08 -10.04
C ALA A 159 14.71 -4.24 -10.27
N ASP A 160 14.13 -4.77 -9.20
CA ASP A 160 13.10 -5.83 -9.27
C ASP A 160 11.71 -5.26 -9.56
N CYS A 161 11.49 -4.00 -9.17
CA CYS A 161 10.32 -3.19 -9.50
C CYS A 161 10.68 -1.71 -9.40
N VAL A 162 9.82 -0.84 -9.94
CA VAL A 162 10.01 0.61 -9.86
C VAL A 162 8.89 1.31 -9.11
N LEU A 163 9.26 2.34 -8.35
CA LEU A 163 8.37 3.21 -7.60
C LEU A 163 8.18 4.51 -8.39
N VAL A 164 6.98 4.75 -8.89
CA VAL A 164 6.70 5.88 -9.79
C VAL A 164 5.89 6.93 -9.06
N VAL A 165 6.54 8.06 -8.75
CA VAL A 165 5.88 9.23 -8.13
C VAL A 165 4.93 9.89 -9.11
N THR A 166 3.82 10.41 -8.59
CA THR A 166 2.84 11.17 -9.36
C THR A 166 3.45 12.47 -9.88
N PRO A 167 3.45 12.74 -11.21
CA PRO A 167 3.86 14.04 -11.75
C PRO A 167 3.05 15.17 -11.13
N CYS A 168 3.71 16.27 -10.75
CA CYS A 168 3.10 17.24 -9.85
C CYS A 168 3.38 18.70 -10.18
N PHE A 169 4.35 19.00 -11.05
CA PHE A 169 4.69 20.38 -11.38
C PHE A 169 3.48 21.14 -11.97
N TYR A 170 2.72 20.48 -12.85
CA TYR A 170 1.49 21.01 -13.44
C TYR A 170 0.21 20.50 -12.75
N ARG A 171 0.19 20.42 -11.40
CA ARG A 171 -0.89 19.81 -10.61
C ARG A 171 -2.32 20.19 -11.02
N GLY A 172 -2.56 21.45 -11.44
CA GLY A 172 -3.87 21.91 -11.92
C GLY A 172 -4.39 21.19 -13.18
N ARG A 173 -3.53 20.44 -13.88
CA ARG A 173 -3.87 19.62 -15.06
C ARG A 173 -3.69 18.12 -14.82
N MET A 174 -3.20 17.71 -13.65
CA MET A 174 -2.99 16.31 -13.27
C MET A 174 -4.29 15.68 -12.73
N ASN A 175 -5.33 15.68 -13.56
CA ASN A 175 -6.60 15.00 -13.25
C ASN A 175 -6.49 13.47 -13.40
N SER A 176 -7.51 12.72 -12.94
CA SER A 176 -7.52 11.25 -13.01
C SER A 176 -7.21 10.73 -14.41
N ARG A 177 -7.78 11.31 -15.47
CA ARG A 177 -7.53 10.88 -16.86
C ARG A 177 -6.06 11.03 -17.25
N ALA A 178 -5.44 12.15 -16.92
CA ALA A 178 -4.02 12.39 -17.20
C ALA A 178 -3.12 11.42 -16.44
N LEU A 179 -3.41 11.19 -15.16
CA LEU A 179 -2.62 10.31 -14.30
C LEU A 179 -2.78 8.84 -14.71
N ILE A 180 -4.00 8.39 -15.01
CA ILE A 180 -4.25 7.04 -15.54
C ILE A 180 -3.44 6.84 -16.83
N HIS A 181 -3.54 7.77 -17.79
CA HIS A 181 -2.79 7.67 -19.04
C HIS A 181 -1.27 7.65 -18.84
N HIS A 182 -0.74 8.45 -17.90
CA HIS A 182 0.67 8.44 -17.55
C HIS A 182 1.10 7.06 -17.03
N TYR A 183 0.44 6.55 -15.99
CA TYR A 183 0.82 5.28 -15.37
C TYR A 183 0.58 4.08 -16.29
N THR A 184 -0.48 4.07 -17.10
CA THR A 184 -0.73 3.01 -18.09
C THR A 184 0.41 2.94 -19.10
N GLN A 185 0.82 4.06 -19.72
CA GLN A 185 1.93 4.03 -20.68
C GLN A 185 3.27 3.60 -20.05
N VAL A 186 3.52 4.03 -18.81
CA VAL A 186 4.72 3.58 -18.06
C VAL A 186 4.65 2.08 -17.80
N ALA A 187 3.49 1.57 -17.38
CA ALA A 187 3.32 0.15 -17.06
C ALA A 187 3.31 -0.75 -18.31
N ASP A 188 2.81 -0.27 -19.45
CA ASP A 188 2.87 -0.96 -20.75
C ASP A 188 4.31 -1.13 -21.25
N SER A 189 5.16 -0.13 -20.98
CA SER A 189 6.55 -0.11 -21.48
C SER A 189 7.57 -0.69 -20.49
N SER A 190 7.26 -0.69 -19.19
CA SER A 190 8.21 -1.07 -18.15
C SER A 190 8.50 -2.58 -18.18
N PRO A 191 9.77 -3.00 -18.25
CA PRO A 191 10.15 -4.41 -18.20
C PRO A 191 10.00 -5.03 -16.80
N VAL A 192 9.77 -4.22 -15.78
CA VAL A 192 9.57 -4.64 -14.38
C VAL A 192 8.28 -4.06 -13.78
N PRO A 193 7.70 -4.69 -12.75
CA PRO A 193 6.48 -4.21 -12.11
C PRO A 193 6.56 -2.76 -11.60
N ILE A 194 5.42 -2.07 -11.67
CA ILE A 194 5.22 -0.71 -11.17
C ILE A 194 4.54 -0.74 -9.81
N VAL A 195 5.07 0.05 -8.88
CA VAL A 195 4.39 0.48 -7.65
C VAL A 195 4.06 1.96 -7.77
N LEU A 196 2.77 2.31 -7.68
CA LEU A 196 2.31 3.69 -7.68
C LEU A 196 2.82 4.43 -6.43
N TYR A 197 3.09 5.73 -6.51
CA TYR A 197 3.53 6.50 -5.36
C TYR A 197 2.77 7.83 -5.21
N SER A 198 1.98 7.91 -4.13
CA SER A 198 1.25 9.10 -3.70
C SER A 198 1.91 9.68 -2.45
N VAL A 199 2.41 10.91 -2.54
CA VAL A 199 3.11 11.62 -1.44
C VAL A 199 2.73 13.11 -1.42
N PRO A 200 1.50 13.43 -1.00
CA PRO A 200 0.98 14.80 -1.07
C PRO A 200 1.80 15.82 -0.27
N ALA A 201 2.54 15.41 0.76
CA ALA A 201 3.48 16.27 1.49
C ALA A 201 4.56 16.88 0.57
N ASN A 202 4.96 16.18 -0.50
CA ASN A 202 5.96 16.65 -1.45
C ASN A 202 5.33 17.14 -2.76
N THR A 203 4.26 16.49 -3.22
CA THR A 203 3.65 16.76 -4.54
C THR A 203 2.52 17.79 -4.49
N LEU A 204 1.98 18.07 -3.30
CA LEU A 204 0.72 18.82 -3.10
C LEU A 204 -0.45 18.24 -3.92
N LEU A 205 -0.35 16.96 -4.27
CA LEU A 205 -1.30 16.24 -5.11
C LEU A 205 -1.41 14.81 -4.59
N GLU A 206 -2.62 14.43 -4.23
CA GLU A 206 -2.95 13.05 -3.90
C GLU A 206 -3.46 12.32 -5.15
N LEU A 207 -2.96 11.10 -5.40
CA LEU A 207 -3.43 10.29 -6.53
C LEU A 207 -4.90 9.90 -6.29
N PRO A 208 -5.86 10.29 -7.15
CA PRO A 208 -7.29 10.04 -6.91
C PRO A 208 -7.63 8.54 -6.78
N VAL A 209 -8.54 8.18 -5.87
CA VAL A 209 -8.89 6.77 -5.59
C VAL A 209 -9.47 6.07 -6.83
N ASP A 210 -10.29 6.76 -7.62
CA ASP A 210 -10.81 6.26 -8.90
C ASP A 210 -9.68 5.90 -9.88
N ALA A 211 -8.64 6.74 -9.96
CA ALA A 211 -7.45 6.45 -10.75
C ALA A 211 -6.69 5.22 -10.23
N VAL A 212 -6.49 5.11 -8.90
CA VAL A 212 -5.84 3.93 -8.29
C VAL A 212 -6.60 2.64 -8.60
N VAL A 213 -7.93 2.66 -8.46
CA VAL A 213 -8.79 1.49 -8.71
C VAL A 213 -8.75 1.07 -10.17
N GLN A 214 -8.75 2.03 -11.11
CA GLN A 214 -8.58 1.71 -12.53
C GLN A 214 -7.19 1.14 -12.83
N LEU A 215 -6.14 1.75 -12.29
CA LEU A 215 -4.75 1.32 -12.50
C LEU A 215 -4.45 -0.05 -11.87
N SER A 216 -5.10 -0.41 -10.77
CA SER A 216 -4.92 -1.72 -10.11
C SER A 216 -5.26 -2.92 -10.99
N GLN A 217 -6.04 -2.71 -12.07
CA GLN A 217 -6.43 -3.73 -13.03
C GLN A 217 -5.31 -4.04 -14.04
N HIS A 218 -4.31 -3.17 -14.15
CA HIS A 218 -3.21 -3.35 -15.09
C HIS A 218 -2.27 -4.47 -14.61
N PRO A 219 -1.91 -5.47 -15.44
CA PRO A 219 -1.13 -6.64 -15.00
C PRO A 219 0.27 -6.29 -14.48
N ASN A 220 0.86 -5.20 -14.97
CA ASN A 220 2.18 -4.73 -14.54
C ASN A 220 2.16 -3.71 -13.38
N ILE A 221 1.00 -3.34 -12.85
CA ILE A 221 0.89 -2.43 -11.68
C ILE A 221 0.51 -3.22 -10.44
N VAL A 222 1.47 -3.48 -9.56
CA VAL A 222 1.35 -4.46 -8.47
C VAL A 222 0.96 -3.85 -7.12
N GLY A 223 0.97 -2.52 -7.00
CA GLY A 223 0.63 -1.89 -5.74
C GLY A 223 0.76 -0.38 -5.72
N ILE A 224 0.61 0.17 -4.52
CA ILE A 224 0.79 1.59 -4.22
C ILE A 224 1.51 1.77 -2.89
N LYS A 225 2.45 2.71 -2.83
CA LYS A 225 2.92 3.34 -1.61
C LYS A 225 2.12 4.62 -1.38
N ASP A 226 1.34 4.65 -0.29
CA ASP A 226 0.56 5.84 0.09
C ASP A 226 1.17 6.51 1.33
N SER A 227 1.71 7.71 1.15
CA SER A 227 2.34 8.53 2.19
C SER A 227 1.41 9.62 2.76
N GLY A 228 0.11 9.64 2.40
CA GLY A 228 -0.83 10.68 2.86
C GLY A 228 -1.24 10.54 4.33
N GLY A 229 -1.20 9.33 4.89
CA GLY A 229 -1.55 9.07 6.29
C GLY A 229 -3.05 9.00 6.58
N ASP A 230 -3.91 9.19 5.58
CA ASP A 230 -5.35 9.00 5.71
C ASP A 230 -5.72 7.50 5.69
N ILE A 231 -6.08 6.97 6.87
CA ILE A 231 -6.45 5.56 7.05
C ILE A 231 -7.79 5.23 6.39
N THR A 232 -8.73 6.17 6.34
CA THR A 232 -10.02 5.97 5.65
C THR A 232 -9.80 5.80 4.15
N ARG A 233 -8.92 6.62 3.57
CA ARG A 233 -8.50 6.48 2.17
C ARG A 233 -7.79 5.15 1.91
N ILE A 234 -6.80 4.78 2.72
CA ILE A 234 -6.10 3.49 2.58
C ILE A 234 -7.08 2.32 2.63
N SER A 235 -8.00 2.32 3.61
CA SER A 235 -9.05 1.32 3.73
C SER A 235 -9.94 1.25 2.48
N LEU A 236 -10.31 2.40 1.92
CA LEU A 236 -11.12 2.48 0.70
C LEU A 236 -10.37 1.91 -0.51
N ILE A 237 -9.07 2.19 -0.66
CA ILE A 237 -8.23 1.62 -1.72
C ILE A 237 -8.19 0.10 -1.58
N VAL A 238 -7.80 -0.42 -0.40
CA VAL A 238 -7.75 -1.86 -0.13
C VAL A 238 -9.10 -2.53 -0.44
N TYR A 239 -10.19 -1.94 0.04
CA TYR A 239 -11.54 -2.46 -0.23
C TYR A 239 -11.84 -2.50 -1.73
N LYS A 240 -11.62 -1.39 -2.46
CA LYS A 240 -11.98 -1.31 -3.88
C LYS A 240 -11.06 -2.13 -4.80
N THR A 241 -9.83 -2.43 -4.38
CA THR A 241 -8.88 -3.24 -5.17
C THR A 241 -8.83 -4.71 -4.72
N ARG A 242 -9.67 -5.15 -3.78
CA ARG A 242 -9.63 -6.51 -3.19
C ARG A 242 -9.79 -7.68 -4.17
N SER A 243 -10.29 -7.43 -5.38
CA SER A 243 -10.43 -8.43 -6.44
C SER A 243 -9.24 -8.45 -7.41
N GLN A 244 -8.23 -7.62 -7.17
CA GLN A 244 -7.03 -7.48 -7.97
C GLN A 244 -5.81 -7.93 -7.15
N ASP A 245 -4.76 -8.44 -7.81
CA ASP A 245 -3.48 -8.68 -7.14
C ASP A 245 -2.73 -7.34 -6.96
N PHE A 246 -3.21 -6.52 -6.03
CA PHE A 246 -2.73 -5.16 -5.80
C PHE A 246 -2.46 -4.92 -4.31
N GLN A 247 -1.23 -4.57 -3.97
CA GLN A 247 -0.76 -4.45 -2.59
C GLN A 247 -0.59 -2.99 -2.17
N VAL A 248 -1.09 -2.65 -0.98
CA VAL A 248 -0.96 -1.29 -0.41
C VAL A 248 0.14 -1.27 0.64
N LEU A 249 1.09 -0.35 0.50
CA LEU A 249 2.18 -0.10 1.43
C LEU A 249 1.99 1.26 2.10
N ALA A 250 2.09 1.29 3.43
CA ALA A 250 2.13 2.54 4.18
C ALA A 250 3.40 3.32 3.84
N GLY A 251 3.30 4.64 3.74
CA GLY A 251 4.43 5.50 3.37
C GLY A 251 5.23 6.06 4.55
N SER A 252 4.90 5.70 5.80
CA SER A 252 5.58 6.16 7.01
C SER A 252 5.36 5.20 8.18
N ALA A 253 6.25 5.21 9.18
CA ALA A 253 6.09 4.38 10.38
C ALA A 253 5.04 4.94 11.35
N GLY A 254 4.75 6.24 11.29
CA GLY A 254 3.83 6.91 12.23
C GLY A 254 2.38 6.41 12.19
N PHE A 255 1.96 5.80 11.07
CA PHE A 255 0.60 5.26 10.89
C PHE A 255 0.60 3.78 10.46
N LEU A 256 1.73 3.08 10.63
CA LEU A 256 1.93 1.73 10.10
C LEU A 256 0.97 0.71 10.71
N MET A 257 0.78 0.72 12.04
CA MET A 257 -0.15 -0.19 12.72
C MET A 257 -1.58 -0.02 12.21
N ALA A 258 -2.05 1.23 12.09
CA ALA A 258 -3.40 1.52 11.60
C ALA A 258 -3.57 1.11 10.13
N ALA A 259 -2.55 1.30 9.30
CA ALA A 259 -2.56 0.83 7.92
C ALA A 259 -2.69 -0.70 7.83
N TYR A 260 -1.95 -1.46 8.66
CA TYR A 260 -2.10 -2.92 8.74
C TYR A 260 -3.52 -3.33 9.16
N ALA A 261 -4.12 -2.62 10.12
CA ALA A 261 -5.47 -2.92 10.60
C ALA A 261 -6.55 -2.80 9.50
N VAL A 262 -6.31 -1.98 8.47
CA VAL A 262 -7.22 -1.81 7.32
C VAL A 262 -6.76 -2.55 6.05
N GLY A 263 -5.75 -3.42 6.17
CA GLY A 263 -5.34 -4.35 5.11
C GLY A 263 -4.17 -3.91 4.24
N ALA A 264 -3.43 -2.85 4.61
CA ALA A 264 -2.10 -2.66 4.05
C ALA A 264 -1.19 -3.83 4.44
N VAL A 265 -0.22 -4.18 3.59
CA VAL A 265 0.60 -5.40 3.74
C VAL A 265 2.07 -5.10 4.06
N GLY A 266 2.41 -3.83 4.23
CA GLY A 266 3.79 -3.41 4.36
C GLY A 266 3.94 -1.91 4.57
N GLY A 267 5.20 -1.48 4.61
CA GLY A 267 5.55 -0.09 4.85
C GLY A 267 6.90 0.28 4.23
N VAL A 268 6.94 1.42 3.56
CA VAL A 268 8.16 2.09 3.13
C VAL A 268 8.43 3.24 4.10
N CYS A 269 9.25 2.99 5.11
CA CYS A 269 9.34 3.83 6.30
C CYS A 269 10.73 4.46 6.44
N ALA A 270 10.85 5.79 6.39
CA ALA A 270 12.12 6.50 6.55
C ALA A 270 12.80 6.16 7.90
N LEU A 271 12.01 6.07 8.97
CA LEU A 271 12.49 5.67 10.30
C LEU A 271 13.19 4.30 10.33
N ALA A 272 12.90 3.41 9.37
CA ALA A 272 13.57 2.11 9.29
C ALA A 272 15.06 2.20 8.93
N ASN A 273 15.53 3.34 8.42
CA ASN A 273 16.97 3.58 8.22
C ASN A 273 17.75 3.58 9.55
N VAL A 274 17.10 3.93 10.67
CA VAL A 274 17.72 4.05 11.99
C VAL A 274 17.14 3.06 13.02
N LEU A 275 15.84 2.78 12.97
CA LEU A 275 15.12 1.87 13.87
C LEU A 275 14.53 0.66 13.12
N GLY A 276 15.31 0.10 12.19
CA GLY A 276 14.86 -0.97 11.31
C GLY A 276 14.31 -2.21 12.01
N GLN A 277 14.96 -2.66 13.09
CA GLN A 277 14.50 -3.82 13.87
C GLN A 277 13.14 -3.57 14.52
N GLN A 278 12.93 -2.38 15.08
CA GLN A 278 11.69 -1.99 15.74
C GLN A 278 10.54 -1.85 14.74
N VAL A 279 10.79 -1.28 13.55
CA VAL A 279 9.76 -1.19 12.50
C VAL A 279 9.39 -2.59 11.98
N CYS A 280 10.36 -3.49 11.79
CA CYS A 280 10.07 -4.87 11.42
C CYS A 280 9.33 -5.64 12.52
N GLU A 281 9.66 -5.42 13.79
CA GLU A 281 8.92 -6.02 14.91
C GLU A 281 7.47 -5.50 14.96
N LEU A 282 7.24 -4.20 14.72
CA LEU A 282 5.88 -3.66 14.64
C LEU A 282 5.06 -4.35 13.54
N ALA A 283 5.65 -4.53 12.35
CA ALA A 283 5.01 -5.27 11.26
C ALA A 283 4.67 -6.72 11.67
N LYS A 284 5.62 -7.42 12.29
CA LYS A 284 5.42 -8.79 12.79
C LYS A 284 4.31 -8.86 13.84
N LEU A 285 4.27 -7.93 14.80
CA LEU A 285 3.21 -7.86 15.80
C LEU A 285 1.83 -7.66 15.16
N CYS A 286 1.73 -6.77 14.16
CA CYS A 286 0.49 -6.57 13.41
C CYS A 286 0.05 -7.84 12.66
N THR A 287 0.96 -8.47 11.91
CA THR A 287 0.64 -9.69 11.13
C THR A 287 0.33 -10.91 11.99
N SER A 288 0.79 -10.94 13.24
CA SER A 288 0.49 -12.00 14.22
C SER A 288 -0.71 -11.71 15.11
N GLY A 289 -1.41 -10.59 14.90
CA GLY A 289 -2.59 -10.20 15.66
C GLY A 289 -2.30 -9.74 17.10
N GLN A 290 -1.04 -9.43 17.44
CA GLN A 290 -0.63 -8.95 18.77
C GLN A 290 -0.85 -7.43 18.91
N TRP A 291 -2.11 -7.00 18.76
CA TRP A 291 -2.48 -5.58 18.62
C TRP A 291 -2.11 -4.72 19.83
N ASP A 292 -2.21 -5.23 21.07
CA ASP A 292 -1.83 -4.45 22.24
C ASP A 292 -0.32 -4.16 22.29
N LYS A 293 0.52 -5.15 21.98
CA LYS A 293 1.98 -4.94 21.88
C LYS A 293 2.33 -4.04 20.69
N ALA A 294 1.64 -4.23 19.57
CA ALA A 294 1.82 -3.39 18.38
C ALA A 294 1.51 -1.92 18.71
N LYS A 295 0.44 -1.66 19.48
CA LYS A 295 0.04 -0.32 19.94
C LYS A 295 1.11 0.34 20.80
N GLU A 296 1.62 -0.37 21.81
CA GLU A 296 2.70 0.16 22.66
C GLU A 296 3.96 0.50 21.87
N LEU A 297 4.36 -0.38 20.93
CA LEU A 297 5.50 -0.13 20.07
C LEU A 297 5.23 1.02 19.08
N GLN A 298 4.04 1.09 18.49
CA GLN A 298 3.63 2.17 17.60
C GLN A 298 3.75 3.52 18.31
N TYR A 299 3.24 3.66 19.53
CA TYR A 299 3.33 4.91 20.30
C TYR A 299 4.77 5.38 20.49
N ARG A 300 5.67 4.45 20.83
CA ARG A 300 7.11 4.75 21.00
C ARG A 300 7.82 5.15 19.70
N LEU A 301 7.23 4.85 18.54
CA LEU A 301 7.79 5.17 17.24
C LEU A 301 7.21 6.47 16.64
N ILE A 302 6.17 7.07 17.22
CA ILE A 302 5.53 8.28 16.68
C ILE A 302 6.51 9.47 16.74
N GLU A 303 6.99 9.84 17.92
CA GLU A 303 7.88 11.02 18.06
C GLU A 303 9.19 10.86 17.26
N PRO A 304 9.90 9.71 17.31
CA PRO A 304 11.08 9.52 16.47
C PRO A 304 10.81 9.57 14.96
N ASN A 305 9.60 9.26 14.51
CA ASN A 305 9.22 9.36 13.10
C ASN A 305 8.96 10.81 12.65
N MET A 306 8.68 11.70 13.60
CA MET A 306 8.41 13.12 13.35
C MET A 306 9.65 14.01 13.53
N ALA A 307 10.71 13.47 14.12
CA ALA A 307 12.00 14.12 14.32
C ALA A 307 12.84 14.15 13.04
#